data_AF-A0A519KJF3-F1
#
_entry.id   AF-A0A519KJF3-F1
#
_cell.length_a   1.000
_cell.length_b   1.000
_cell.length_c   1.000
_cell.angle_alpha   90.00
_cell.angle_beta   90.00
_cell.angle_gamma   90.00
#
_symmetry.space_group_name_H-M   'P 1'
#
loop_
_entity.id
_entity.type
_entity.pdbx_description
1 polymer ?
#
loop_
_entity_poly.entity_id
_entity_poly.type
_entity_poly.pdbx_seq_one_letter_code
_entity_poly.pdbx_strand_id
1 'polypeptide(L)'
;KAEAESVVDDAFATRLGLESLDKLKELMRQNLDQQFAGAARFKLKRALLDQLDEKHAFDLPPKMVEAEFQGIWQQVEADKAAGRLPEEDIKKSDDDLKAEYKKIAERRVRLGLVLAEIGRANNVQITEQELNAAVMQEARNYPGQERQVLDFYRQNPNAAAQLRAPIYEEKVVDLIVGQAAVTDTPISKEELLKEEEEA
;
A
#
# COMPACT_ATOMS: atom_id res chain seq x y z
N LYS A 1 -39.51 -11.40 -15.11
CA LYS A 1 -38.84 -12.54 -15.78
C LYS A 1 -37.56 -12.77 -15.00
N ALA A 2 -37.44 -13.89 -14.29
CA ALA A 2 -36.18 -14.26 -13.66
C ALA A 2 -35.13 -14.38 -14.77
N GLU A 3 -34.01 -13.67 -14.65
CA GLU A 3 -32.86 -13.88 -15.52
C GLU A 3 -32.50 -15.36 -15.43
N ALA A 4 -32.57 -16.06 -16.56
CA ALA A 4 -32.13 -17.44 -16.62
C ALA A 4 -30.65 -17.48 -16.17
N GLU A 5 -30.31 -18.38 -15.24
CA GLU A 5 -28.92 -18.62 -14.85
C GLU A 5 -28.06 -18.73 -16.10
N SER A 6 -27.09 -17.82 -16.22
CA SER A 6 -26.19 -17.83 -17.35
C SER A 6 -25.25 -19.02 -17.18
N VAL A 7 -25.30 -19.95 -18.14
CA VAL A 7 -24.35 -21.07 -18.19
C VAL A 7 -22.97 -20.48 -18.50
N VAL A 8 -21.99 -20.80 -17.65
CA VAL A 8 -20.61 -20.36 -17.82
C VAL A 8 -19.91 -21.30 -18.80
N ASP A 9 -20.07 -21.04 -20.09
CA ASP A 9 -19.53 -21.80 -21.22
C ASP A 9 -18.70 -20.93 -22.19
N ASP A 10 -18.24 -21.50 -23.30
CA ASP A 10 -17.46 -20.78 -24.31
C ASP A 10 -18.25 -19.61 -24.93
N ALA A 11 -19.58 -19.75 -25.05
CA ALA A 11 -20.43 -18.68 -25.58
C ALA A 11 -20.50 -17.50 -24.60
N PHE A 12 -20.52 -17.77 -23.29
CA PHE A 12 -20.39 -16.76 -22.26
C PHE A 12 -19.04 -16.03 -22.33
N ALA A 13 -17.93 -16.78 -22.45
CA ALA A 13 -16.60 -16.19 -22.61
C ALA A 13 -16.49 -15.33 -23.88
N THR A 14 -17.07 -15.78 -24.99
CA THR A 14 -17.11 -15.02 -26.26
C THR A 14 -17.87 -13.70 -26.12
N ARG A 15 -18.97 -13.67 -25.35
CA ARG A 15 -19.70 -12.41 -25.05
C ARG A 15 -18.85 -11.40 -24.27
N LEU A 16 -17.87 -11.88 -23.50
CA LEU A 16 -16.89 -11.05 -22.78
C LEU A 16 -15.66 -10.70 -23.62
N GLY A 17 -15.64 -11.09 -24.90
CA GLY A 17 -14.53 -10.82 -25.81
C GLY A 17 -13.34 -11.79 -25.68
N LEU A 18 -13.55 -12.96 -25.07
CA LEU A 18 -12.53 -13.98 -24.89
C LEU A 18 -12.78 -15.18 -25.81
N GLU A 19 -11.71 -15.85 -26.25
CA GLU A 19 -11.80 -16.94 -27.25
C GLU A 19 -12.48 -18.22 -26.72
N SER A 20 -12.43 -18.46 -25.41
CA SER A 20 -12.97 -19.67 -24.79
C SER A 20 -13.14 -19.52 -23.27
N LEU A 21 -13.87 -20.45 -22.67
CA LEU A 21 -13.98 -20.61 -21.22
C LEU A 21 -12.61 -20.86 -20.57
N ASP A 22 -11.72 -21.57 -21.25
CA ASP A 22 -10.37 -21.80 -20.76
C ASP A 22 -9.57 -20.49 -20.68
N LYS A 23 -9.74 -19.59 -21.65
CA LYS A 23 -9.16 -18.24 -21.59
C LYS A 23 -9.74 -17.38 -20.48
N LEU A 24 -11.05 -17.49 -20.23
CA LEU A 24 -11.67 -16.85 -19.07
C LEU A 24 -11.09 -17.35 -17.75
N LYS A 25 -10.95 -18.67 -17.57
CA LYS A 25 -10.35 -19.27 -16.36
C LYS A 25 -8.88 -18.88 -16.21
N GLU A 26 -8.11 -18.81 -17.29
CA GLU A 26 -6.71 -18.37 -17.29
C GLU A 26 -6.60 -16.92 -16.80
N LEU A 27 -7.40 -16.01 -17.37
CA LEU A 27 -7.42 -14.60 -16.97
C LEU A 27 -7.84 -14.42 -15.50
N MET A 28 -8.88 -15.13 -15.08
CA MET A 28 -9.33 -15.10 -13.68
C MET A 28 -8.25 -15.61 -12.73
N ARG A 29 -7.54 -16.69 -13.09
CA ARG A 29 -6.44 -17.22 -12.28
C ARG A 29 -5.31 -16.19 -12.16
N GLN A 30 -4.87 -15.59 -13.26
CA GLN A 30 -3.84 -14.55 -13.24
C GLN A 30 -4.25 -13.35 -12.36
N ASN A 31 -5.51 -12.94 -12.43
CA ASN A 31 -6.01 -11.86 -11.61
C ASN A 31 -6.03 -12.22 -10.12
N LEU A 32 -6.45 -13.44 -9.77
CA LEU A 32 -6.41 -13.93 -8.39
C LEU A 32 -4.97 -14.08 -7.87
N ASP A 33 -4.05 -14.58 -8.71
CA ASP A 33 -2.64 -14.70 -8.35
C ASP A 33 -2.02 -13.34 -8.05
N GLN A 34 -2.33 -12.31 -8.84
CA GLN A 34 -1.90 -10.93 -8.59
C GLN A 34 -2.49 -10.37 -7.29
N GLN A 35 -3.79 -10.59 -7.04
CA GLN A 35 -4.44 -10.15 -5.80
C GLN A 35 -3.80 -10.82 -4.57
N PHE A 36 -3.60 -12.13 -4.61
CA PHE A 36 -3.01 -12.87 -3.49
C PHE A 36 -1.53 -12.54 -3.31
N ALA A 37 -0.77 -12.33 -4.38
CA ALA A 37 0.60 -11.84 -4.29
C ALA A 37 0.68 -10.46 -3.62
N GLY A 38 -0.24 -9.55 -3.96
CA GLY A 38 -0.35 -8.25 -3.31
C GLY A 38 -0.68 -8.36 -1.82
N ALA A 39 -1.68 -9.17 -1.45
CA ALA A 39 -2.05 -9.40 -0.06
C ALA A 39 -0.91 -10.05 0.76
N ALA A 40 -0.22 -11.04 0.18
CA ALA A 40 0.92 -11.69 0.82
C ALA A 40 2.08 -10.72 1.02
N ARG A 41 2.35 -9.87 0.01
CA ARG A 41 3.35 -8.81 0.09
C ARG A 41 3.03 -7.81 1.20
N PHE A 42 1.77 -7.40 1.31
CA PHE A 42 1.31 -6.51 2.37
C PHE A 42 1.54 -7.12 3.76
N LYS A 43 1.12 -8.38 3.99
CA LYS A 43 1.35 -9.08 5.26
C LYS A 43 2.83 -9.24 5.59
N LEU A 44 3.65 -9.65 4.62
CA LEU A 44 5.10 -9.77 4.80
C LEU A 44 5.73 -8.44 5.22
N LYS A 45 5.39 -7.37 4.49
CA LYS A 45 5.91 -6.03 4.77
C LYS A 45 5.48 -5.56 6.16
N ARG A 46 4.21 -5.74 6.52
CA ARG A 46 3.71 -5.40 7.85
C ARG A 46 4.46 -6.15 8.95
N ALA A 47 4.56 -7.48 8.85
CA ALA A 47 5.27 -8.29 9.83
C ALA A 47 6.75 -7.89 9.97
N LEU A 48 7.39 -7.50 8.86
CA LEU A 48 8.74 -6.93 8.89
C LEU A 48 8.78 -5.60 9.64
N LEU A 49 7.90 -4.66 9.30
CA LEU A 49 7.87 -3.34 9.92
C LEU A 49 7.57 -3.43 11.42
N ASP A 50 6.67 -4.32 11.84
CA ASP A 50 6.38 -4.55 13.26
C ASP A 50 7.63 -5.06 14.00
N GLN A 51 8.37 -6.01 13.43
CA GLN A 51 9.64 -6.46 14.02
C GLN A 51 10.69 -5.34 14.08
N LEU A 52 10.72 -4.45 13.09
CA LEU A 52 11.64 -3.30 13.11
C LEU A 52 11.26 -2.31 14.20
N ASP A 53 9.96 -2.03 14.38
CA ASP A 53 9.44 -1.14 15.41
C ASP A 53 9.77 -1.67 16.81
N GLU A 54 9.48 -2.95 17.07
CA GLU A 54 9.75 -3.62 18.35
C GLU A 54 11.24 -3.65 18.71
N LYS A 55 12.11 -3.84 17.72
CA LYS A 55 13.57 -3.99 17.95
C LYS A 55 14.31 -2.66 18.07
N HIS A 56 13.70 -1.53 17.71
CA HIS A 56 14.38 -0.24 17.63
C HIS A 56 13.69 0.84 18.46
N ALA A 57 13.83 0.78 19.79
CA ALA A 57 13.41 1.87 20.66
C ALA A 57 14.50 2.96 20.77
N PHE A 58 14.22 4.17 20.29
CA PHE A 58 15.08 5.34 20.44
C PHE A 58 14.26 6.63 20.51
N ASP A 59 14.87 7.68 21.06
CA ASP A 59 14.24 8.99 21.18
C ASP A 59 14.01 9.61 19.80
N LEU A 60 12.75 9.95 19.52
CA LEU A 60 12.35 10.53 18.25
C LEU A 60 12.50 12.06 18.27
N PRO A 61 12.98 12.69 17.18
CA PRO A 61 13.02 14.15 17.08
C PRO A 61 11.60 14.73 17.23
N PRO A 62 11.30 15.55 18.26
CA PRO A 62 9.93 15.98 18.54
C PRO A 62 9.28 16.75 17.39
N LYS A 63 10.08 17.52 16.63
CA LYS A 63 9.61 18.25 15.44
C LYS A 63 9.16 17.33 14.30
N MET A 64 9.79 16.17 14.15
CA MET A 64 9.40 15.20 13.12
C MET A 64 8.10 14.49 13.51
N VAL A 65 7.97 14.10 14.77
CA VAL A 65 6.73 13.53 15.31
C VAL A 65 5.58 14.52 15.19
N GLU A 66 5.80 15.79 15.55
CA GLU A 66 4.78 16.83 15.42
C GLU A 66 4.39 17.05 13.95
N ALA A 67 5.36 17.12 13.03
CA ALA A 67 5.06 17.30 11.61
C ALA A 67 4.24 16.14 11.04
N GLU A 68 4.60 14.89 11.36
CA GLU A 68 3.85 13.70 10.94
C GLU A 68 2.44 13.71 11.54
N PHE A 69 2.33 13.98 12.85
CA PHE A 69 1.06 14.05 13.55
C PHE A 69 0.14 15.12 12.96
N GLN A 70 0.65 16.32 12.67
CA GLN A 70 -0.15 17.38 12.05
C GLN A 70 -0.65 16.98 10.67
N GLY A 71 0.16 16.28 9.87
CA GLY A 71 -0.27 15.75 8.57
C GLY A 71 -1.42 14.74 8.70
N ILE A 72 -1.30 13.79 9.63
CA ILE A 72 -2.36 12.83 9.94
C ILE A 72 -3.61 13.54 10.46
N TRP A 73 -3.44 14.47 11.39
CA TRP A 73 -4.56 15.16 12.04
C TRP A 73 -5.37 16.00 11.05
N GLN A 74 -4.71 16.67 10.10
CA GLN A 74 -5.40 17.40 9.03
C GLN A 74 -6.30 16.48 8.19
N GLN A 75 -5.84 15.26 7.91
CA GLN A 75 -6.63 14.27 7.18
C GLN A 75 -7.82 13.80 8.02
N VAL A 76 -7.59 13.50 9.31
CA VAL A 76 -8.65 13.11 10.25
C VAL A 76 -9.72 14.20 10.37
N GLU A 77 -9.34 15.47 10.47
CA GLU A 77 -10.27 16.59 10.50
C GLU A 77 -11.07 16.71 9.20
N ALA A 78 -10.42 16.52 8.04
CA ALA A 78 -11.08 16.54 6.74
C ALA A 78 -12.10 15.40 6.60
N ASP A 79 -11.78 14.20 7.07
CA ASP A 79 -12.68 13.06 7.04
C ASP A 79 -13.80 13.18 8.07
N LYS A 80 -13.54 13.75 9.25
CA LYS A 80 -14.58 14.13 10.23
C LYS A 80 -15.57 15.12 9.62
N ALA A 81 -15.08 16.17 8.95
CA ALA A 81 -15.92 17.17 8.29
C ALA A 81 -16.73 16.59 7.12
N ALA A 82 -16.18 15.59 6.43
CA ALA A 82 -16.85 14.89 5.33
C ALA A 82 -17.76 13.72 5.78
N GLY A 83 -17.83 13.43 7.08
CA GLY A 83 -18.60 12.30 7.62
C GLY A 83 -18.03 10.93 7.23
N ARG A 84 -16.73 10.85 6.97
CA ARG A 84 -15.99 9.63 6.57
C ARG A 84 -15.06 9.10 7.66
N LEU A 85 -15.22 9.57 8.90
CA LEU A 85 -14.41 9.09 10.02
C LEU A 85 -14.65 7.58 10.22
N PRO A 86 -13.60 6.78 10.50
CA PRO A 86 -13.75 5.35 10.80
C PRO A 86 -14.77 5.11 11.93
N GLU A 87 -15.56 4.04 11.84
CA GLU A 87 -16.63 3.77 12.82
C GLU A 87 -16.11 3.65 14.26
N GLU A 88 -14.91 3.11 14.43
CA GLU A 88 -14.20 2.99 15.70
C GLU A 88 -13.84 4.35 16.31
N ASP A 89 -13.64 5.37 15.47
CA ASP A 89 -13.22 6.71 15.87
C ASP A 89 -14.40 7.65 16.13
N ILE A 90 -15.58 7.37 15.55
CA ILE A 90 -16.79 8.20 15.70
C ILE A 90 -17.18 8.43 17.17
N LYS A 91 -16.90 7.45 18.04
CA LYS A 91 -17.30 7.50 19.45
C LYS A 91 -16.19 7.99 20.39
N LYS A 92 -14.96 8.19 19.89
CA LYS A 92 -13.81 8.61 20.69
C LYS A 92 -13.85 10.11 20.94
N SER A 93 -13.28 10.55 22.06
CA SER A 93 -13.09 11.98 22.30
C SER A 93 -11.97 12.52 21.40
N ASP A 94 -11.95 13.82 21.14
CA ASP A 94 -10.86 14.44 20.37
C ASP A 94 -9.49 14.24 21.05
N ASP A 95 -9.44 14.18 22.39
CA ASP A 95 -8.19 13.94 23.11
C ASP A 95 -7.71 12.48 22.96
N ASP A 96 -8.63 11.51 22.96
CA ASP A 96 -8.32 10.10 22.71
C ASP A 96 -7.81 9.90 21.28
N LEU A 97 -8.49 10.49 20.29
CA LEU A 97 -8.08 10.44 18.88
C LEU A 97 -6.68 11.04 18.71
N LYS A 98 -6.42 12.22 19.29
CA LYS A 98 -5.09 12.83 19.22
C LYS A 98 -4.01 11.94 19.83
N ALA A 99 -4.29 11.29 20.96
CA ALA A 99 -3.34 10.40 21.61
C ALA A 99 -3.02 9.16 20.74
N GLU A 100 -4.03 8.55 20.11
CA GLU A 100 -3.85 7.40 19.22
C GLU A 100 -3.11 7.79 17.93
N TYR A 101 -3.55 8.83 17.23
CA TYR A 101 -2.88 9.30 16.01
C TYR A 101 -1.45 9.80 16.27
N LYS A 102 -1.17 10.28 17.49
CA LYS A 102 0.21 10.60 17.87
C LYS A 102 1.09 9.36 18.00
N LYS A 103 0.58 8.24 18.52
CA LYS A 103 1.34 6.97 18.52
C LYS A 103 1.61 6.47 17.09
N ILE A 104 0.63 6.62 16.20
CA ILE A 104 0.80 6.30 14.78
C ILE A 104 1.90 7.17 14.17
N ALA A 105 1.91 8.47 14.47
CA ALA A 105 2.97 9.38 14.02
C ALA A 105 4.36 8.98 14.54
N GLU A 106 4.46 8.62 15.83
CA GLU A 106 5.70 8.14 16.43
C GLU A 106 6.22 6.87 15.74
N ARG A 107 5.34 5.88 15.51
CA ARG A 107 5.67 4.64 14.80
C ARG A 107 6.16 4.92 13.37
N ARG A 108 5.46 5.77 12.61
CA ARG A 108 5.84 6.16 11.24
C ARG A 108 7.20 6.86 11.19
N VAL A 109 7.44 7.81 12.10
CA VAL A 109 8.72 8.53 12.17
C VAL A 109 9.86 7.58 12.53
N ARG A 110 9.65 6.68 13.50
CA ARG A 110 10.65 5.68 13.89
C ARG A 110 11.01 4.78 12.72
N LEU A 111 10.02 4.16 12.08
CA LEU A 111 10.23 3.27 10.95
C LEU A 111 10.85 4.00 9.75
N GLY A 112 10.41 5.22 9.46
CA GLY A 112 11.00 6.05 8.41
C GLY A 112 12.48 6.30 8.63
N LEU A 113 12.89 6.60 9.88
CA LEU A 113 14.31 6.79 10.23
C LEU A 113 15.10 5.49 10.14
N VAL A 114 14.55 4.37 10.62
CA VAL A 114 15.21 3.05 10.54
C VAL A 114 15.43 2.63 9.08
N LEU A 115 14.39 2.70 8.24
CA LEU A 115 14.48 2.36 6.83
C LEU A 115 15.43 3.29 6.07
N ALA A 116 15.40 4.59 6.39
CA ALA A 116 16.34 5.55 5.81
C ALA A 116 17.79 5.18 6.13
N GLU A 117 18.08 4.82 7.38
CA GLU A 117 19.43 4.43 7.80
C GLU A 117 19.88 3.11 7.16
N ILE A 118 19.01 2.09 7.11
CA ILE A 118 19.31 0.81 6.45
C ILE A 118 19.61 1.04 4.97
N GLY A 119 18.74 1.79 4.27
CA GLY A 119 18.95 2.08 2.86
C GLY A 119 20.20 2.91 2.60
N ARG A 120 20.52 3.88 3.46
CA ARG A 120 21.76 4.67 3.39
C ARG A 120 22.99 3.80 3.58
N ALA A 121 23.00 2.92 4.59
CA ALA A 121 24.11 2.02 4.88
C ALA A 121 24.38 1.02 3.74
N ASN A 122 23.35 0.68 2.96
CA ASN A 122 23.42 -0.25 1.84
C ASN A 122 23.40 0.44 0.46
N ASN A 123 23.53 1.77 0.43
CA ASN A 123 23.55 2.58 -0.80
C ASN A 123 22.34 2.31 -1.73
N VAL A 124 21.14 2.20 -1.15
CA VAL A 124 19.90 2.07 -1.90
C VAL A 124 19.65 3.39 -2.63
N GLN A 125 19.45 3.29 -3.95
CA GLN A 125 19.18 4.45 -4.81
C GLN A 125 17.96 4.17 -5.67
N ILE A 126 17.21 5.23 -5.99
CA ILE A 126 16.10 5.17 -6.94
C ILE A 126 16.60 5.70 -8.26
N THR A 127 16.50 4.86 -9.28
CA THR A 127 16.84 5.23 -10.65
C THR A 127 15.70 6.03 -11.29
N GLU A 128 16.03 6.83 -12.30
CA GLU A 128 15.01 7.50 -13.10
C GLU A 128 14.08 6.51 -13.81
N GLN A 129 14.60 5.33 -14.18
CA GLN A 129 13.81 4.28 -14.80
C GLN A 129 12.70 3.78 -13.85
N GLU A 130 13.03 3.56 -12.58
CA GLU A 130 12.05 3.15 -11.56
C GLU A 130 11.01 4.24 -11.32
N LEU A 131 11.44 5.51 -11.29
CA LEU A 131 10.53 6.62 -11.15
C LEU A 131 9.57 6.73 -12.35
N ASN A 132 10.08 6.60 -13.57
CA ASN A 132 9.26 6.59 -14.78
C ASN A 132 8.31 5.38 -14.81
N ALA A 133 8.75 4.21 -14.34
CA ALA A 133 7.90 3.03 -14.23
C ALA A 133 6.76 3.25 -13.22
N ALA A 134 7.02 3.88 -12.07
CA ALA A 134 5.99 4.23 -11.10
C ALA A 134 4.96 5.22 -11.66
N VAL A 135 5.41 6.25 -12.39
CA VAL A 135 4.50 7.19 -13.08
C VAL A 135 3.62 6.48 -14.11
N MET A 136 4.19 5.54 -14.88
CA MET A 136 3.43 4.73 -15.83
C MET A 136 2.44 3.80 -15.13
N GLN A 137 2.81 3.25 -13.98
CA GLN A 137 1.92 2.40 -13.18
C GLN A 137 0.76 3.22 -12.61
N GLU A 138 1.02 4.43 -12.13
CA GLU A 138 -0.01 5.34 -11.65
C GLU A 138 -0.99 5.71 -12.76
N ALA A 139 -0.50 5.98 -13.98
CA ALA A 139 -1.36 6.24 -15.13
C ALA A 139 -2.31 5.08 -15.46
N ARG A 140 -1.87 3.82 -15.26
CA ARG A 140 -2.71 2.63 -15.47
C ARG A 140 -3.86 2.50 -14.47
N ASN A 141 -3.77 3.16 -13.32
CA ASN A 141 -4.85 3.21 -12.33
C ASN A 141 -6.02 4.09 -12.80
N TYR A 142 -5.85 4.87 -13.88
CA TYR A 142 -6.86 5.75 -14.45
C TYR A 142 -7.11 5.47 -15.95
N PRO A 143 -7.78 4.35 -16.29
CA PRO A 143 -8.08 4.00 -17.68
C PRO A 143 -8.85 5.10 -18.42
N GLY A 144 -8.39 5.46 -19.61
CA GLY A 144 -8.95 6.54 -20.44
C GLY A 144 -8.48 7.96 -20.09
N GLN A 145 -7.69 8.12 -19.02
CA GLN A 145 -7.09 9.39 -18.60
C GLN A 145 -5.56 9.32 -18.48
N GLU A 146 -4.94 8.25 -18.98
CA GLU A 146 -3.52 7.95 -18.81
C GLU A 146 -2.65 9.13 -19.24
N ARG A 147 -2.97 9.75 -20.39
CA ARG A 147 -2.23 10.91 -20.90
C ARG A 147 -2.29 12.10 -19.96
N GLN A 148 -3.43 12.36 -19.33
CA GLN A 148 -3.58 13.47 -18.39
C GLN A 148 -2.75 13.24 -17.12
N VAL A 149 -2.72 11.99 -16.62
CA VAL A 149 -1.88 11.61 -15.47
C VAL A 149 -0.40 11.78 -15.80
N LEU A 150 0.04 11.31 -16.98
CA LEU A 150 1.43 11.48 -17.42
C LEU A 150 1.81 12.96 -17.55
N ASP A 151 0.94 13.78 -18.14
CA ASP A 151 1.18 15.21 -18.31
C ASP A 151 1.19 15.94 -16.95
N PHE A 152 0.34 15.52 -16.00
CA PHE A 152 0.35 16.03 -14.62
C PHE A 152 1.72 15.80 -13.95
N TYR A 153 2.26 14.57 -14.00
CA TYR A 153 3.56 14.28 -13.38
C TYR A 153 4.73 14.99 -14.08
N ARG A 154 4.66 15.18 -15.41
CA ARG A 154 5.65 15.96 -16.16
C ARG A 154 5.65 17.44 -15.76
N GLN A 155 4.48 18.02 -15.54
CA GLN A 155 4.33 19.43 -15.19
C GLN A 155 4.55 19.70 -13.70
N ASN A 156 4.45 18.66 -12.86
CA ASN A 156 4.61 18.76 -11.40
C ASN A 156 5.76 17.87 -10.90
N PRO A 157 7.03 18.30 -11.02
CA PRO A 157 8.18 17.54 -10.55
C PRO A 157 8.11 17.16 -9.07
N ASN A 158 7.45 17.98 -8.24
CA ASN A 158 7.24 17.70 -6.83
C ASN A 158 6.29 16.50 -6.62
N ALA A 159 5.25 16.35 -7.44
CA ALA A 159 4.37 15.19 -7.39
C ALA A 159 5.12 13.92 -7.80
N ALA A 160 5.94 14.00 -8.84
CA ALA A 160 6.82 12.88 -9.21
C ALA A 160 7.80 12.54 -8.08
N ALA A 161 8.36 13.55 -7.40
CA ALA A 161 9.27 13.32 -6.28
C ALA A 161 8.60 12.58 -5.11
N GLN A 162 7.29 12.73 -4.89
CA GLN A 162 6.55 12.00 -3.86
C GLN A 162 6.51 10.49 -4.13
N LEU A 163 6.56 10.05 -5.39
CA LEU A 163 6.64 8.63 -5.74
C LEU A 163 7.95 7.99 -5.30
N ARG A 164 8.99 8.77 -4.97
CA ARG A 164 10.26 8.21 -4.51
C ARG A 164 10.14 7.52 -3.16
N ALA A 165 9.39 8.07 -2.22
CA ALA A 165 9.26 7.49 -0.88
C ALA A 165 8.76 6.02 -0.91
N PRO A 166 7.62 5.70 -1.57
CA PRO A 166 7.15 4.31 -1.62
C PRO A 166 8.10 3.39 -2.40
N ILE A 167 8.76 3.87 -3.47
CA ILE A 167 9.76 3.07 -4.18
C ILE A 167 10.96 2.76 -3.27
N TYR A 168 11.45 3.77 -2.54
CA TYR A 168 12.59 3.60 -1.64
C TYR A 168 12.26 2.57 -0.54
N GLU A 169 11.09 2.72 0.06
CA GLU A 169 10.59 1.81 1.09
C GLU A 169 10.52 0.37 0.58
N GLU A 170 9.91 0.12 -0.58
CA GLU A 170 9.86 -1.22 -1.16
C GLU A 170 11.25 -1.80 -1.42
N LYS A 171 12.19 -0.99 -1.92
CA LYS A 171 13.57 -1.45 -2.16
C LYS A 171 14.30 -1.80 -0.87
N VAL A 172 14.10 -1.03 0.19
CA VAL A 172 14.69 -1.33 1.50
C VAL A 172 14.05 -2.58 2.11
N VAL A 173 12.73 -2.73 1.99
CA VAL A 173 12.02 -3.95 2.41
C VAL A 173 12.56 -5.17 1.66
N ASP A 174 12.70 -5.11 0.34
CA ASP A 174 13.28 -6.19 -0.47
C ASP A 174 14.71 -6.53 -0.07
N LEU A 175 15.53 -5.51 0.20
CA LEU A 175 16.89 -5.69 0.69
C LEU A 175 16.91 -6.45 2.02
N ILE A 176 16.03 -6.08 2.96
CA ILE A 176 15.97 -6.74 4.27
C ILE A 176 15.47 -8.17 4.13
N VAL A 177 14.37 -8.38 3.40
CA VAL A 177 13.79 -9.71 3.15
C VAL A 177 14.80 -10.64 2.47
N GLY A 178 15.57 -10.12 1.49
CA GLY A 178 16.60 -10.88 0.79
C GLY A 178 17.78 -11.32 1.67
N GLN A 179 17.97 -10.69 2.84
CA GLN A 179 19.01 -11.06 3.81
C GLN A 179 18.46 -11.75 5.05
N ALA A 180 17.16 -11.64 5.30
CA ALA A 180 16.49 -12.23 6.45
C ALA A 180 16.31 -13.75 6.28
N ALA A 181 16.20 -14.45 7.40
CA ALA A 181 15.74 -15.83 7.40
C ALA A 181 14.21 -15.83 7.18
N VAL A 182 13.77 -16.13 5.97
CA VAL A 182 12.36 -16.21 5.59
C VAL A 182 11.91 -17.66 5.60
N THR A 183 10.73 -17.94 6.15
CA THR A 183 10.11 -19.27 6.14
C THR A 183 8.77 -19.20 5.46
N ASP A 184 8.59 -19.99 4.41
CA ASP A 184 7.32 -20.09 3.70
C ASP A 184 6.36 -20.98 4.48
N THR A 185 5.19 -20.44 4.82
CA THR A 185 4.13 -21.16 5.54
C THR A 185 2.84 -21.15 4.73
N PRO A 186 2.13 -22.29 4.62
CA PRO A 186 0.79 -22.30 4.03
C PRO A 186 -0.15 -21.37 4.81
N ILE A 187 -0.88 -20.52 4.11
CA ILE A 187 -1.88 -19.61 4.67
C ILE A 187 -3.22 -19.82 3.94
N SER A 188 -4.33 -19.75 4.68
CA SER A 188 -5.65 -19.83 4.08
C SER A 188 -6.02 -18.50 3.38
N LYS A 189 -6.93 -18.54 2.40
CA LYS A 189 -7.45 -17.31 1.76
C LYS A 189 -8.06 -16.37 2.79
N GLU A 190 -8.84 -16.89 3.73
CA GLU A 190 -9.53 -16.12 4.75
C GLU A 190 -8.54 -15.39 5.65
N GLU A 191 -7.47 -16.08 6.07
CA GLU A 191 -6.42 -15.50 6.89
C GLU A 191 -5.55 -14.50 6.12
N LEU A 192 -5.26 -14.78 4.84
CA LEU A 192 -4.50 -13.89 3.96
C LEU A 192 -5.23 -12.56 3.72
N LEU A 193 -6.56 -12.61 3.58
CA LEU A 193 -7.39 -11.44 3.29
C LEU A 193 -7.97 -10.78 4.55
N LYS A 194 -7.69 -11.33 5.73
CA LYS A 194 -8.15 -10.73 6.99
C LYS A 194 -7.40 -9.41 7.22
N GLU A 195 -8.16 -8.33 7.30
CA GLU A 195 -7.68 -7.03 7.77
C GLU A 195 -7.20 -7.19 9.22
N GLU A 196 -5.93 -6.91 9.45
CA GLU A 196 -5.37 -6.80 10.80
C GLU A 196 -5.48 -5.33 11.21
N GLU A 197 -6.08 -5.04 12.36
CA GLU A 197 -6.18 -3.66 12.88
C GLU A 197 -4.77 -3.07 13.07
N GLU A 198 -4.49 -1.87 12.57
CA GLU A 198 -3.23 -1.18 12.87
C GLU A 198 -3.15 -0.92 14.38
N ALA A 199 -2.08 -1.38 15.02
CA ALA A 199 -1.82 -1.15 16.45
C ALA A 199 -1.11 0.19 16.70
#